data_AF-A0A8H6NKB9-F1
#
_entry.id   AF-A0A8H6NKB9-F1
#
_cell.length_a   1.000
_cell.length_b   1.000
_cell.length_c   1.000
_cell.angle_alpha   90.00
_cell.angle_beta   90.00
_cell.angle_gamma   90.00
#
_symmetry.space_group_name_H-M   'P 1'
#
loop_
_entity.id
_entity.type
_entity.pdbx_description
1 polymer ?
#
loop_
_entity_poly.entity_id
_entity_poly.type
_entity_poly.pdbx_seq_one_letter_code
_entity_poly.pdbx_strand_id
1 'polypeptide(L)'
;MSDTQDALGPLDMRPKTSPIDVASILSDTFDRVRDLRLRRTAGLHAITTEGVHISPELARTWIHNYFAHSPTETFLSLVDRRIIEMMPDMVSMRHVTLDPCILVVYYNILWRGCFILNTRSFQSPDRKYARQLYLCCLRAIPSWQQEATGSITDFIAAIFMTGVATENFDFELSLEMHQLACDYAKGLHMHSLDGNDYFAVTGSTTRTDEDRRGMWELIQTDLFYHLIYNKPARLFPSLDSWQVNLPWLSLDSSPDADTPSSTVAFLVRSRLTFVLIHFFQTLKRVDNEAEAVQAIEPLCKEIEDLLEEWGIEDWIQRADMIDQWILADLILVGYTCVIFMLRKATLLKTNSPNPVSSDVNIPKTDISTRASRRILVLTYNMLHTWSFPAAETISYILGAYRAHIAYAHIASNIISSPMPVPADMAFDLDLLDRVAQSIDVIAQVDCEFAPLVRVMEKTNAEVRQRVFGAAEG
;
A
#
# COMPACT_ATOMS: atom_id res chain seq x y z
N MET A 1 -39.38 36.52 -51.77
CA MET A 1 -38.50 36.92 -50.65
C MET A 1 -39.14 36.43 -49.39
N SER A 2 -38.60 35.31 -48.92
CA SER A 2 -38.84 34.62 -47.65
C SER A 2 -38.30 35.49 -46.51
N ASP A 3 -38.96 35.51 -45.34
CA ASP A 3 -38.36 34.95 -44.12
C ASP A 3 -39.34 34.95 -42.93
N THR A 4 -39.59 33.72 -42.49
CA THR A 4 -40.09 33.17 -41.20
C THR A 4 -39.47 33.84 -39.97
N GLN A 5 -40.24 34.31 -38.98
CA GLN A 5 -40.91 33.56 -37.89
C GLN A 5 -39.92 32.91 -36.88
N ASP A 6 -39.42 33.69 -35.93
CA ASP A 6 -38.71 33.18 -34.74
C ASP A 6 -39.71 32.95 -33.60
N ALA A 7 -39.94 31.67 -33.32
CA ALA A 7 -40.68 31.19 -32.16
C ALA A 7 -39.75 31.09 -30.95
N LEU A 8 -40.07 31.81 -29.87
CA LEU A 8 -39.51 31.57 -28.54
C LEU A 8 -39.97 30.18 -28.05
N GLY A 9 -39.09 29.19 -28.17
CA GLY A 9 -39.20 27.93 -27.43
C GLY A 9 -38.85 28.15 -25.95
N PRO A 10 -39.53 27.46 -25.01
CA PRO A 10 -39.21 27.57 -23.60
C PRO A 10 -37.82 26.97 -23.32
N LEU A 11 -36.96 27.77 -22.70
CA LEU A 11 -35.68 27.33 -22.13
C LEU A 11 -35.96 26.22 -21.11
N ASP A 12 -35.53 25.01 -21.44
CA ASP A 12 -35.53 23.85 -20.56
C ASP A 12 -34.56 24.11 -19.39
N MET A 13 -35.06 24.82 -18.37
CA MET A 13 -34.40 25.08 -17.10
C MET A 13 -34.58 23.87 -16.17
N ARG A 14 -34.19 22.67 -16.64
CA ARG A 14 -33.80 21.63 -15.68
C ARG A 14 -32.46 22.05 -15.11
N PRO A 15 -32.30 22.19 -13.78
CA PRO A 15 -30.97 22.33 -13.22
C PRO A 15 -30.17 21.10 -13.65
N LYS A 16 -29.14 21.31 -14.48
CA LYS A 16 -28.07 20.33 -14.65
C LYS A 16 -27.48 20.16 -13.26
N THR A 17 -27.95 19.16 -12.51
CA THR A 17 -27.25 18.65 -11.35
C THR A 17 -25.85 18.34 -11.83
N SER A 18 -24.88 19.13 -11.38
CA SER A 18 -23.47 18.86 -11.62
C SER A 18 -23.22 17.40 -11.25
N PRO A 19 -22.61 16.59 -12.13
CA PRO A 19 -22.38 15.19 -11.85
C PRO A 19 -21.58 15.06 -10.54
N ILE A 20 -21.97 14.11 -9.70
CA ILE A 20 -21.30 13.82 -8.43
C ILE A 20 -19.87 13.37 -8.77
N ASP A 21 -18.85 14.07 -8.25
CA ASP A 21 -17.45 13.64 -8.35
C ASP A 21 -17.17 12.63 -7.22
N VAL A 22 -17.27 11.35 -7.56
CA VAL A 22 -17.17 10.26 -6.58
C VAL A 22 -15.75 10.16 -6.02
N ALA A 23 -14.74 10.32 -6.87
CA ALA A 23 -13.33 10.24 -6.49
C ALA A 23 -12.93 11.34 -5.51
N SER A 24 -13.38 12.57 -5.74
CA SER A 24 -13.15 13.68 -4.80
C SER A 24 -13.78 13.38 -3.43
N ILE A 25 -15.06 12.99 -3.40
CA ILE A 25 -15.79 12.76 -2.14
C ILE A 25 -15.17 11.60 -1.35
N LEU A 26 -14.82 10.49 -2.00
CA LEU A 26 -14.21 9.34 -1.33
C LEU A 26 -12.81 9.64 -0.83
N SER A 27 -11.98 10.37 -1.61
CA SER A 27 -10.64 10.76 -1.17
C SER A 27 -10.69 11.72 0.03
N ASP A 28 -11.55 12.75 0.01
CA ASP A 28 -11.71 13.66 1.15
C ASP A 28 -12.21 12.93 2.40
N THR A 29 -13.12 11.98 2.22
CA THR A 29 -13.64 11.18 3.34
C THR A 29 -12.57 10.25 3.90
N PHE A 30 -11.76 9.63 3.03
CA PHE A 30 -10.62 8.83 3.43
C PHE A 30 -9.63 9.65 4.27
N ASP A 31 -9.27 10.85 3.82
CA ASP A 31 -8.35 11.73 4.56
C ASP A 31 -8.91 12.10 5.94
N ARG A 32 -10.22 12.37 6.04
CA ARG A 32 -10.88 12.61 7.34
C ARG A 32 -10.83 11.40 8.27
N VAL A 33 -11.05 10.19 7.74
CA VAL A 33 -10.97 8.94 8.52
C VAL A 33 -9.54 8.71 9.01
N ARG A 34 -8.55 8.91 8.14
CA ARG A 34 -7.12 8.84 8.50
C ARG A 34 -6.82 9.80 9.65
N ASP A 35 -7.18 11.07 9.52
CA ASP A 35 -6.90 12.09 10.53
C ASP A 35 -7.57 11.79 11.87
N LEU A 36 -8.80 11.27 11.87
CA LEU A 36 -9.50 10.83 13.08
C LEU A 36 -8.75 9.70 13.78
N ARG A 37 -8.30 8.70 13.01
CA ARG A 37 -7.57 7.55 13.54
C ARG A 37 -6.20 7.95 14.09
N LEU A 38 -5.45 8.77 13.35
CA LEU A 38 -4.16 9.29 13.80
C LEU A 38 -4.30 10.14 15.07
N ARG A 39 -5.35 10.96 15.21
CA ARG A 39 -5.59 11.71 16.45
C ARG A 39 -5.85 10.79 17.65
N ARG A 40 -6.51 9.64 17.46
CA ARG A 40 -6.78 8.66 18.53
C ARG A 40 -5.54 7.83 18.87
N THR A 41 -4.77 7.44 17.86
CA THR A 41 -3.63 6.51 17.99
C THR A 41 -2.35 7.25 18.33
N ALA A 42 -2.05 8.34 17.64
CA ALA A 42 -0.80 9.10 17.67
C ALA A 42 -1.00 10.57 18.12
N GLY A 43 -2.15 10.90 18.73
CA GLY A 43 -2.37 12.25 19.27
C GLY A 43 -1.35 12.57 20.37
N LEU A 44 -0.88 13.84 20.41
CA LEU A 44 0.13 14.31 21.37
C LEU A 44 -0.20 13.91 22.82
N HIS A 45 -1.47 13.93 23.21
CA HIS A 45 -1.92 13.50 24.53
C HIS A 45 -1.69 11.99 24.77
N ALA A 46 -2.01 11.13 23.80
CA ALA A 46 -1.78 9.69 23.90
C ALA A 46 -0.27 9.39 23.97
N ILE A 47 0.53 10.04 23.10
CA ILE A 47 1.99 9.92 23.10
C ILE A 47 2.59 10.34 24.45
N THR A 48 2.10 11.41 25.08
CA THR A 48 2.70 11.93 26.32
C THR A 48 2.22 11.25 27.60
N THR A 49 0.97 10.79 27.67
CA THR A 49 0.35 10.42 28.96
C THR A 49 -0.05 8.95 29.09
N GLU A 50 -0.19 8.20 28.00
CA GLU A 50 -0.70 6.83 28.08
C GLU A 50 0.35 5.85 28.59
N GLY A 51 0.10 5.22 29.74
CA GLY A 51 0.96 4.14 30.24
C GLY A 51 0.90 2.91 29.33
N VAL A 52 2.05 2.41 28.90
CA VAL A 52 2.17 1.16 28.15
C VAL A 52 2.80 0.12 29.06
N HIS A 53 2.14 -1.04 29.21
CA HIS A 53 2.65 -2.15 30.01
C HIS A 53 2.57 -3.45 29.22
N ILE A 54 3.72 -3.96 28.81
CA ILE A 54 3.89 -5.24 28.13
C ILE A 54 4.67 -6.14 29.08
N SER A 55 4.07 -7.26 29.51
CA SER A 55 4.77 -8.21 30.37
C SER A 55 5.90 -8.89 29.60
N PRO A 56 7.07 -9.16 30.22
CA PRO A 56 8.18 -9.84 29.56
C PRO A 56 7.81 -11.19 28.92
N GLU A 57 6.87 -11.93 29.51
CA GLU A 57 6.40 -13.22 28.99
C GLU A 57 5.73 -13.05 27.62
N LEU A 58 4.79 -12.10 27.51
CA LEU A 58 4.13 -11.76 26.23
C LEU A 58 5.15 -11.30 25.18
N ALA A 59 6.10 -10.44 25.57
CA ALA A 59 7.12 -9.95 24.67
C ALA A 59 7.97 -11.11 24.10
N ARG A 60 8.39 -12.06 24.94
CA ARG A 60 9.12 -13.26 24.48
C ARG A 60 8.30 -14.12 23.54
N THR A 61 7.00 -14.30 23.80
CA THR A 61 6.10 -15.02 22.90
C THR A 61 6.02 -14.35 21.53
N TRP A 62 5.83 -13.03 21.49
CA TRP A 62 5.73 -12.31 20.22
C TRP A 62 7.05 -12.29 19.44
N ILE A 63 8.19 -12.15 20.13
CA ILE A 63 9.52 -12.30 19.51
C ILE A 63 9.65 -13.68 18.86
N HIS A 64 9.28 -14.74 19.59
CA HIS A 64 9.33 -16.10 19.06
C HIS A 64 8.44 -16.26 17.83
N ASN A 65 7.20 -15.77 17.90
CA ASN A 65 6.25 -15.84 16.79
C ASN A 65 6.79 -15.13 15.54
N TYR A 66 7.36 -13.94 15.71
CA TYR A 66 7.96 -13.17 14.64
C TYR A 66 9.07 -13.95 13.92
N PHE A 67 10.10 -14.38 14.65
CA PHE A 67 11.25 -15.06 14.02
C PHE A 67 10.91 -16.45 13.47
N ALA A 68 9.86 -17.09 13.96
CA ALA A 68 9.46 -18.41 13.47
C ALA A 68 8.60 -18.36 12.18
N HIS A 69 7.93 -17.24 11.87
CA HIS A 69 6.97 -17.19 10.75
C HIS A 69 7.09 -15.94 9.85
N SER A 70 8.04 -15.05 10.12
CA SER A 70 8.40 -13.95 9.22
C SER A 70 9.85 -14.02 8.71
N PRO A 71 10.38 -15.19 8.29
CA PRO A 71 11.77 -15.28 7.83
C PRO A 71 12.04 -14.49 6.54
N THR A 72 11.00 -13.99 5.87
CA THR A 72 11.07 -13.31 4.58
C THR A 72 10.98 -11.79 4.68
N GLU A 73 10.97 -11.19 5.88
CA GLU A 73 10.95 -9.73 5.99
C GLU A 73 12.26 -9.11 5.48
N THR A 74 12.13 -7.97 4.79
CA THR A 74 13.23 -7.25 4.14
C THR A 74 14.34 -6.94 5.16
N PHE A 75 15.57 -7.36 4.85
CA PHE A 75 16.76 -7.17 5.69
C PHE A 75 16.70 -7.76 7.11
N LEU A 76 15.87 -8.77 7.35
CA LEU A 76 15.83 -9.46 8.64
C LEU A 76 17.20 -10.03 9.05
N SER A 77 18.04 -10.41 8.07
CA SER A 77 19.41 -10.90 8.27
C SER A 77 20.31 -9.92 9.03
N LEU A 78 20.01 -8.61 8.97
CA LEU A 78 20.78 -7.56 9.61
C LEU A 78 20.37 -7.34 11.08
N VAL A 79 19.28 -7.97 11.53
CA VAL A 79 18.80 -7.87 12.92
C VAL A 79 19.58 -8.82 13.83
N ASP A 80 20.22 -8.29 14.88
CA ASP A 80 20.80 -9.13 15.93
C ASP A 80 19.69 -9.73 16.81
N ARG A 81 19.27 -10.94 16.43
CA ARG A 81 18.25 -11.71 17.15
C ARG A 81 18.56 -11.87 18.64
N ARG A 82 19.84 -12.05 19.03
CA ARG A 82 20.20 -12.26 20.43
C ARG A 82 19.93 -11.02 21.25
N ILE A 83 20.26 -9.83 20.71
CA ILE A 83 19.94 -8.56 21.35
C ILE A 83 18.43 -8.45 21.57
N ILE A 84 17.63 -8.69 20.52
CA ILE A 84 16.16 -8.62 20.60
C ILE A 84 15.58 -9.59 21.62
N GLU A 85 16.08 -10.83 21.70
CA GLU A 85 15.62 -11.83 22.68
C GLU A 85 15.94 -11.44 24.14
N MET A 86 16.96 -10.60 24.38
CA MET A 86 17.31 -10.08 25.72
C MET A 86 16.52 -8.83 26.11
N MET A 87 15.94 -8.09 25.15
CA MET A 87 15.24 -6.82 25.39
C MET A 87 14.11 -6.89 26.42
N PRO A 88 13.26 -7.94 26.49
CA PRO A 88 12.18 -8.02 27.48
C PRO A 88 12.66 -7.86 28.92
N ASP A 89 13.86 -8.33 29.23
CA ASP A 89 14.47 -8.19 30.55
C ASP A 89 15.13 -6.82 30.71
N MET A 90 15.87 -6.35 29.69
CA MET A 90 16.64 -5.10 29.73
C MET A 90 15.78 -3.84 29.83
N VAL A 91 14.65 -3.78 29.13
CA VAL A 91 13.78 -2.57 29.08
C VAL A 91 13.22 -2.22 30.47
N SER A 92 13.12 -3.20 31.37
CA SER A 92 12.65 -2.99 32.75
C SER A 92 13.75 -2.52 33.72
N MET A 93 15.03 -2.58 33.32
CA MET A 93 16.16 -2.31 34.19
C MET A 93 16.47 -0.82 34.28
N ARG A 94 16.30 -0.22 35.48
CA ARG A 94 16.48 1.22 35.71
C ARG A 94 17.88 1.77 35.43
N HIS A 95 18.90 0.92 35.43
CA HIS A 95 20.31 1.30 35.26
C HIS A 95 20.86 0.99 33.86
N VAL A 96 20.02 0.45 32.97
CA VAL A 96 20.40 0.15 31.59
C VAL A 96 19.84 1.25 30.70
N THR A 97 20.74 1.95 29.98
CA THR A 97 20.33 2.86 28.92
C THR A 97 20.35 2.09 27.61
N LEU A 98 19.22 2.05 26.92
CA LEU A 98 19.07 1.43 25.62
C LEU A 98 19.11 2.51 24.54
N ASP A 99 19.78 2.21 23.43
CA ASP A 99 19.76 3.07 22.25
C ASP A 99 18.30 3.27 21.78
N PRO A 100 17.83 4.50 21.56
CA PRO A 100 16.48 4.75 21.07
C PRO A 100 16.16 3.99 19.76
N CYS A 101 17.15 3.78 18.89
CA CYS A 101 16.99 3.05 17.65
C CYS A 101 16.67 1.57 17.88
N ILE A 102 17.36 0.90 18.82
CA ILE A 102 17.09 -0.52 19.11
C ILE A 102 15.70 -0.70 19.75
N LEU A 103 15.21 0.31 20.50
CA LEU A 103 13.85 0.31 21.01
C LEU A 103 12.82 0.34 19.87
N VAL A 104 13.04 1.14 18.83
CA VAL A 104 12.17 1.16 17.65
C VAL A 104 12.13 -0.23 17.00
N VAL A 105 13.29 -0.83 16.74
CA VAL A 105 13.37 -2.18 16.14
C VAL A 105 12.63 -3.21 17.02
N TYR A 106 12.88 -3.20 18.33
CA TYR A 106 12.25 -4.11 19.29
C TYR A 106 10.72 -3.99 19.29
N TYR A 107 10.18 -2.78 19.40
CA TYR A 107 8.73 -2.58 19.42
C TYR A 107 8.07 -2.90 18.08
N ASN A 108 8.75 -2.70 16.95
CA ASN A 108 8.27 -3.16 15.64
C ASN A 108 8.18 -4.70 15.57
N ILE A 109 9.21 -5.41 16.05
CA ILE A 109 9.21 -6.87 16.11
C ILE A 109 8.07 -7.38 16.98
N LEU A 110 7.84 -6.76 18.15
CA LEU A 110 6.70 -7.09 19.00
C LEU A 110 5.36 -6.81 18.31
N TRP A 111 5.27 -5.68 17.60
CA TRP A 111 4.07 -5.29 16.85
C TRP A 111 3.75 -6.34 15.79
N ARG A 112 4.74 -6.78 15.00
CA ARG A 112 4.57 -7.85 14.00
C ARG A 112 4.21 -9.19 14.67
N GLY A 113 4.95 -9.56 15.71
CA GLY A 113 4.83 -10.84 16.41
C GLY A 113 3.51 -11.04 17.13
N CYS A 114 2.83 -9.97 17.55
CA CYS A 114 1.51 -10.08 18.19
C CYS A 114 0.38 -10.45 17.20
N PHE A 115 0.62 -10.38 15.88
CA PHE A 115 -0.33 -10.72 14.82
C PHE A 115 -0.11 -12.11 14.17
N ILE A 116 0.93 -12.85 14.57
CA ILE A 116 1.37 -14.09 13.91
C ILE A 116 1.03 -15.33 14.77
N LEU A 117 0.26 -16.27 14.18
CA LEU A 117 -0.20 -17.60 14.65
C LEU A 117 -1.20 -17.74 15.81
N ASN A 118 -2.23 -18.58 15.62
CA ASN A 118 -3.24 -19.04 16.60
C ASN A 118 -3.97 -17.98 17.45
N THR A 119 -3.63 -16.70 17.26
CA THR A 119 -4.25 -15.50 17.82
C THR A 119 -4.79 -14.58 16.73
N ARG A 120 -4.74 -15.00 15.46
CA ARG A 120 -5.60 -14.44 14.39
C ARG A 120 -7.08 -14.80 14.55
N SER A 121 -7.46 -15.36 15.69
CA SER A 121 -8.71 -14.93 16.33
C SER A 121 -8.55 -13.44 16.67
N PHE A 122 -8.74 -12.56 15.68
CA PHE A 122 -8.65 -11.10 15.77
C PHE A 122 -9.72 -10.45 16.67
N GLN A 123 -10.46 -11.28 17.40
CA GLN A 123 -11.23 -10.97 18.59
C GLN A 123 -10.41 -11.09 19.89
N SER A 124 -9.09 -11.29 19.80
CA SER A 124 -8.24 -11.39 20.98
C SER A 124 -8.17 -10.04 21.71
N PRO A 125 -7.91 -10.05 23.04
CA PRO A 125 -7.68 -8.83 23.82
C PRO A 125 -6.49 -7.97 23.35
N ASP A 126 -5.76 -8.39 22.31
CA ASP A 126 -4.45 -7.87 21.94
C ASP A 126 -4.49 -6.68 20.98
N ARG A 127 -5.65 -6.29 20.43
CA ARG A 127 -5.79 -5.02 19.67
C ARG A 127 -5.32 -3.81 20.47
N LYS A 128 -5.47 -3.85 21.80
CA LYS A 128 -4.94 -2.81 22.70
C LYS A 128 -3.41 -2.71 22.63
N TYR A 129 -2.72 -3.83 22.45
CA TYR A 129 -1.26 -3.89 22.43
C TYR A 129 -0.70 -3.38 21.11
N ALA A 130 -1.32 -3.64 19.96
CA ALA A 130 -0.87 -3.12 18.68
C ALA A 130 -0.76 -1.58 18.68
N ARG A 131 -1.79 -0.89 19.16
CA ARG A 131 -1.77 0.57 19.34
C ARG A 131 -0.69 1.02 20.33
N GLN A 132 -0.56 0.32 21.46
CA GLN A 132 0.44 0.65 22.48
C GLN A 132 1.88 0.45 22.01
N LEU A 133 2.12 -0.60 21.22
CA LEU A 133 3.42 -0.89 20.61
C LEU A 133 3.79 0.17 19.58
N TYR A 134 2.84 0.59 18.74
CA TYR A 134 3.06 1.70 17.82
C TYR A 134 3.33 3.02 18.56
N LEU A 135 2.60 3.31 19.66
CA LEU A 135 2.89 4.44 20.54
C LEU A 135 4.32 4.39 21.12
N CYS A 136 4.81 3.22 21.50
CA CYS A 136 6.19 3.05 21.96
C CYS A 136 7.21 3.37 20.85
N CYS A 137 6.96 2.96 19.61
CA CYS A 137 7.79 3.37 18.47
C CYS A 137 7.81 4.90 18.31
N LEU A 138 6.63 5.54 18.30
CA LEU A 138 6.50 7.00 18.16
C LEU A 138 7.24 7.77 19.26
N ARG A 139 7.29 7.24 20.47
CA ARG A 139 8.04 7.85 21.59
C ARG A 139 9.55 7.76 21.42
N ALA A 140 10.04 6.69 20.79
CA ALA A 140 11.47 6.47 20.60
C ALA A 140 12.04 7.27 19.40
N ILE A 141 11.21 7.55 18.39
CA ILE A 141 11.63 8.25 17.15
C ILE A 141 12.36 9.57 17.40
N PRO A 142 11.86 10.52 18.23
CA PRO A 142 12.54 11.82 18.39
C PRO A 142 13.95 11.70 18.96
N SER A 143 14.15 10.83 19.95
CA SER A 143 15.48 10.57 20.53
C SER A 143 16.37 9.83 19.53
N TRP A 144 15.81 8.85 18.81
CA TRP A 144 16.52 8.15 17.75
C TRP A 144 17.02 9.10 16.67
N GLN A 145 16.16 9.95 16.10
CA GLN A 145 16.56 10.89 15.04
C GLN A 145 17.62 11.90 15.50
N GLN A 146 17.68 12.24 16.79
CA GLN A 146 18.72 13.12 17.34
C GLN A 146 20.08 12.43 17.48
N GLU A 147 20.07 11.13 17.76
CA GLU A 147 21.27 10.32 18.05
C GLU A 147 21.73 9.50 16.84
N ALA A 148 20.94 9.44 15.77
CA ALA A 148 21.19 8.62 14.59
C ALA A 148 22.53 8.94 13.94
N THR A 149 23.29 7.88 13.63
CA THR A 149 24.62 7.98 13.03
C THR A 149 24.67 7.50 11.58
N GLY A 150 23.57 6.93 11.09
CA GLY A 150 23.53 6.25 9.80
C GLY A 150 24.04 4.82 9.87
N SER A 151 23.94 4.19 11.05
CA SER A 151 24.31 2.80 11.29
C SER A 151 23.36 1.82 10.61
N ILE A 152 23.75 0.52 10.59
CA ILE A 152 22.87 -0.56 10.13
C ILE A 152 21.58 -0.62 10.97
N THR A 153 21.66 -0.36 12.28
CA THR A 153 20.47 -0.36 13.13
C THR A 153 19.53 0.80 12.77
N ASP A 154 20.08 1.98 12.46
CA ASP A 154 19.30 3.14 11.96
C ASP A 154 18.57 2.77 10.66
N PHE A 155 19.26 2.10 9.74
CA PHE A 155 18.68 1.60 8.50
C PHE A 155 17.51 0.63 8.73
N ILE A 156 17.70 -0.39 9.58
CA ILE A 156 16.66 -1.37 9.91
C ILE A 156 15.46 -0.69 10.56
N ALA A 157 15.69 0.20 11.53
CA ALA A 157 14.62 0.92 12.21
C ALA A 157 13.77 1.74 11.23
N ALA A 158 14.41 2.38 10.24
CA ALA A 158 13.71 3.13 9.20
C ALA A 158 12.86 2.23 8.29
N ILE A 159 13.38 1.07 7.88
CA ILE A 159 12.61 0.09 7.10
C ILE A 159 11.42 -0.45 7.89
N PHE A 160 11.62 -0.86 9.14
CA PHE A 160 10.55 -1.42 9.95
C PHE A 160 9.46 -0.38 10.22
N MET A 161 9.85 0.86 10.53
CA MET A 161 8.90 1.94 10.72
C MET A 161 8.11 2.29 9.45
N THR A 162 8.69 2.13 8.26
CA THR A 162 7.96 2.29 7.00
C THR A 162 6.75 1.34 6.95
N GLY A 163 6.97 0.05 7.22
CA GLY A 163 5.91 -0.95 7.23
C GLY A 163 4.85 -0.69 8.32
N VAL A 164 5.29 -0.52 9.57
CA VAL A 164 4.35 -0.35 10.70
C VAL A 164 3.57 0.96 10.60
N ALA A 165 4.18 2.07 10.15
CA ALA A 165 3.44 3.32 9.94
C ALA A 165 2.37 3.19 8.85
N THR A 166 2.67 2.50 7.74
CA THR A 166 1.70 2.18 6.69
C THR A 166 0.49 1.41 7.23
N GLU A 167 0.72 0.41 8.09
CA GLU A 167 -0.34 -0.41 8.68
C GLU A 167 -1.13 0.30 9.80
N ASN A 168 -0.65 1.47 10.25
CA ASN A 168 -1.29 2.31 11.26
C ASN A 168 -1.90 3.62 10.73
N PHE A 169 -2.18 3.72 9.42
CA PHE A 169 -2.71 4.89 8.72
C PHE A 169 -1.78 6.13 8.71
N ASP A 170 -0.51 5.99 9.08
CA ASP A 170 0.46 7.09 9.12
C ASP A 170 1.35 7.11 7.87
N PHE A 171 0.74 7.44 6.73
CA PHE A 171 1.42 7.44 5.44
C PHE A 171 2.49 8.54 5.31
N GLU A 172 2.34 9.64 6.06
CA GLU A 172 3.34 10.71 6.08
C GLU A 172 4.61 10.23 6.78
N LEU A 173 4.47 9.66 7.99
CA LEU A 173 5.59 9.05 8.69
C LEU A 173 6.19 7.89 7.89
N SER A 174 5.35 7.03 7.31
CA SER A 174 5.83 5.92 6.47
C SER A 174 6.74 6.40 5.34
N LEU A 175 6.33 7.47 4.66
CA LEU A 175 7.12 8.04 3.58
C LEU A 175 8.41 8.71 4.08
N GLU A 176 8.36 9.40 5.22
CA GLU A 176 9.54 9.97 5.87
C GLU A 176 10.56 8.89 6.22
N MET A 177 10.10 7.82 6.87
CA MET A 177 10.92 6.68 7.27
C MET A 177 11.50 5.95 6.05
N HIS A 178 10.72 5.80 4.97
CA HIS A 178 11.22 5.22 3.72
C HIS A 178 12.33 6.07 3.10
N GLN A 179 12.16 7.40 3.07
CA GLN A 179 13.19 8.30 2.57
C GLN A 179 14.47 8.22 3.41
N LEU A 180 14.31 8.13 4.74
CA LEU A 180 15.43 7.95 5.66
C LEU A 180 16.14 6.61 5.44
N ALA A 181 15.39 5.52 5.23
CA ALA A 181 15.94 4.21 4.88
C ALA A 181 16.74 4.26 3.57
N CYS A 182 16.22 4.94 2.54
CA CYS A 182 16.93 5.16 1.28
C CYS A 182 18.23 5.94 1.47
N ASP A 183 18.24 6.98 2.31
CA ASP A 183 19.42 7.79 2.57
C ASP A 183 20.47 7.00 3.39
N TYR A 184 20.04 6.19 4.37
CA TYR A 184 20.93 5.26 5.08
C TYR A 184 21.50 4.18 4.18
N ALA A 185 20.70 3.57 3.30
CA ALA A 185 21.19 2.58 2.33
C ALA A 185 22.28 3.16 1.42
N LYS A 186 22.16 4.44 1.03
CA LYS A 186 23.21 5.14 0.28
C LYS A 186 24.46 5.35 1.14
N GLY A 187 24.31 5.85 2.36
CA GLY A 187 25.42 6.08 3.30
C GLY A 187 26.18 4.80 3.66
N LEU A 188 25.48 3.67 3.74
CA LEU A 188 26.03 2.33 3.95
C LEU A 188 26.60 1.70 2.67
N HIS A 189 26.59 2.42 1.54
CA HIS A 189 27.04 1.94 0.24
C HIS A 189 26.34 0.66 -0.26
N MET A 190 25.09 0.42 0.16
CA MET A 190 24.32 -0.76 -0.26
C MET A 190 23.90 -0.70 -1.73
N HIS A 191 24.00 0.46 -2.38
CA HIS A 191 23.88 0.58 -3.83
C HIS A 191 25.07 -0.02 -4.59
N SER A 192 26.15 -0.41 -3.89
CA SER A 192 27.39 -0.98 -4.43
C SER A 192 27.70 -2.34 -3.79
N LEU A 193 26.66 -3.14 -3.48
CA LEU A 193 26.81 -4.47 -2.85
C LEU A 193 27.73 -5.40 -3.65
N ASP A 194 27.67 -5.35 -4.97
CA ASP A 194 28.53 -6.15 -5.84
C ASP A 194 29.84 -5.44 -6.22
N GLY A 195 29.93 -4.14 -5.95
CA GLY A 195 31.12 -3.32 -6.08
C GLY A 195 32.12 -3.48 -4.93
N ASN A 196 33.23 -2.74 -5.01
CA ASN A 196 34.28 -2.78 -3.99
C ASN A 196 33.99 -1.85 -2.78
N ASP A 197 33.09 -0.88 -2.94
CA ASP A 197 32.88 0.18 -1.95
C ASP A 197 32.13 -0.31 -0.69
N TYR A 198 31.18 -1.24 -0.85
CA TYR A 198 30.44 -1.82 0.28
C TYR A 198 31.34 -2.60 1.25
N PHE A 199 32.31 -3.34 0.71
CA PHE A 199 33.28 -4.10 1.51
C PHE A 199 34.14 -3.18 2.39
N ALA A 200 34.54 -2.02 1.86
CA ALA A 200 35.39 -1.08 2.57
C ALA A 200 34.70 -0.44 3.79
N VAL A 201 33.37 -0.31 3.75
CA VAL A 201 32.57 0.35 4.79
C VAL A 201 32.08 -0.63 5.86
N THR A 202 31.66 -1.83 5.47
CA THR A 202 31.06 -2.79 6.41
C THR A 202 32.05 -3.82 6.96
N GLY A 203 33.22 -4.00 6.31
CA GLY A 203 34.20 -5.02 6.68
C GLY A 203 33.69 -6.47 6.53
N SER A 204 32.47 -6.65 6.02
CA SER A 204 31.84 -7.95 5.81
C SER A 204 32.23 -8.52 4.45
N THR A 205 32.83 -9.71 4.42
CA THR A 205 33.13 -10.47 3.20
C THR A 205 31.91 -11.20 2.64
N THR A 206 30.87 -11.36 3.46
CA THR A 206 29.68 -12.16 3.17
C THR A 206 28.59 -11.29 2.56
N ARG A 207 28.54 -11.28 1.23
CA ARG A 207 27.42 -10.77 0.44
C ARG A 207 26.34 -11.83 0.41
N THR A 208 25.18 -11.57 0.98
CA THR A 208 24.08 -12.54 0.94
C THR A 208 23.12 -12.21 -0.20
N ASP A 209 22.51 -13.23 -0.80
CA ASP A 209 21.39 -13.01 -1.72
C ASP A 209 20.19 -12.36 -1.01
N GLU A 210 20.12 -12.47 0.32
CA GLU A 210 19.13 -11.76 1.14
C GLU A 210 19.35 -10.25 1.12
N ASP A 211 20.60 -9.78 1.17
CA ASP A 211 20.93 -8.34 1.06
C ASP A 211 20.57 -7.80 -0.33
N ARG A 212 20.88 -8.57 -1.39
CA ARG A 212 20.49 -8.21 -2.76
C ARG A 212 18.97 -8.15 -2.89
N ARG A 213 18.25 -9.17 -2.39
CA ARG A 213 16.79 -9.22 -2.36
C ARG A 213 16.21 -7.99 -1.67
N GLY A 214 16.71 -7.66 -0.47
CA GLY A 214 16.26 -6.50 0.27
C GLY A 214 16.48 -5.18 -0.47
N MET A 215 17.62 -5.02 -1.17
CA MET A 215 17.88 -3.81 -1.96
C MET A 215 16.91 -3.67 -3.13
N TRP A 216 16.57 -4.77 -3.81
CA TRP A 216 15.56 -4.76 -4.87
C TRP A 216 14.17 -4.40 -4.34
N GLU A 217 13.79 -4.92 -3.17
CA GLU A 217 12.53 -4.56 -2.49
C GLU A 217 12.49 -3.07 -2.08
N LEU A 218 13.61 -2.51 -1.64
CA LEU A 218 13.73 -1.09 -1.31
C LEU A 218 13.55 -0.20 -2.56
N ILE A 219 14.19 -0.55 -3.68
CA ILE A 219 14.03 0.15 -4.97
C ILE A 219 12.58 0.11 -5.45
N GLN A 220 11.97 -1.07 -5.38
CA GLN A 220 10.58 -1.23 -5.78
C GLN A 220 9.66 -0.35 -4.93
N THR A 221 9.85 -0.32 -3.62
CA THR A 221 9.07 0.51 -2.71
C THR A 221 9.26 2.00 -3.02
N ASP A 222 10.48 2.43 -3.33
CA ASP A 222 10.78 3.82 -3.72
C ASP A 222 10.07 4.24 -5.01
N LEU A 223 10.06 3.37 -6.03
CA LEU A 223 9.33 3.60 -7.28
C LEU A 223 7.81 3.61 -7.07
N PHE A 224 7.31 2.67 -6.27
CA PHE A 224 5.89 2.59 -5.94
C PHE A 224 5.43 3.85 -5.19
N TYR A 225 6.21 4.31 -4.21
CA TYR A 225 5.94 5.55 -3.47
C TYR A 225 6.01 6.79 -4.37
N HIS A 226 6.97 6.83 -5.30
CA HIS A 226 7.03 7.90 -6.30
C HIS A 226 5.78 7.92 -7.19
N LEU A 227 5.27 6.74 -7.54
CA LEU A 227 4.06 6.59 -8.33
C LEU A 227 2.83 7.10 -7.56
N ILE A 228 2.58 6.60 -6.35
CA ILE A 228 1.33 6.88 -5.62
C ILE A 228 1.29 8.25 -4.93
N TYR A 229 2.42 8.72 -4.39
CA TYR A 229 2.47 9.98 -3.61
C TYR A 229 2.89 11.18 -4.46
N ASN A 230 3.30 10.97 -5.71
CA ASN A 230 3.83 12.02 -6.58
C ASN A 230 5.01 12.82 -5.97
N LYS A 231 5.74 12.23 -5.02
CA LYS A 231 6.97 12.80 -4.45
C LYS A 231 8.19 12.20 -5.13
N PRO A 232 9.30 12.93 -5.34
CA PRO A 232 10.48 12.39 -6.00
C PRO A 232 11.02 11.12 -5.33
N ALA A 233 11.27 10.08 -6.13
CA ALA A 233 12.00 8.89 -5.69
C ALA A 233 13.42 9.26 -5.24
N ARG A 234 13.90 8.61 -4.18
CA ARG A 234 15.25 8.86 -3.63
C ARG A 234 16.32 8.06 -4.36
N LEU A 235 16.00 6.84 -4.77
CA LEU A 235 16.95 5.89 -5.38
C LEU A 235 16.90 5.96 -6.91
N PHE A 236 15.71 6.13 -7.48
CA PHE A 236 15.52 6.17 -8.95
C PHE A 236 16.47 7.10 -9.72
N PRO A 237 16.79 8.33 -9.28
CA PRO A 237 17.66 9.23 -10.05
C PRO A 237 19.09 8.74 -10.22
N SER A 238 19.58 7.86 -9.34
CA SER A 238 20.94 7.30 -9.42
C SER A 238 20.94 5.82 -9.79
N LEU A 239 19.81 5.25 -10.21
CA LEU A 239 19.70 3.81 -10.44
C LEU A 239 20.73 3.26 -11.44
N ASP A 240 21.07 4.04 -12.47
CA ASP A 240 22.06 3.65 -13.49
C ASP A 240 23.49 3.47 -12.92
N SER A 241 23.79 4.04 -11.76
CA SER A 241 25.10 3.91 -11.11
C SER A 241 25.19 2.76 -10.12
N TRP A 242 24.12 1.98 -9.94
CA TRP A 242 24.05 0.95 -8.92
C TRP A 242 24.71 -0.34 -9.38
N GLN A 243 25.41 -0.99 -8.47
CA GLN A 243 26.08 -2.27 -8.65
C GLN A 243 25.45 -3.29 -7.69
N VAL A 244 24.20 -3.64 -7.99
CA VAL A 244 23.43 -4.67 -7.29
C VAL A 244 22.83 -5.61 -8.32
N ASN A 245 23.39 -6.81 -8.42
CA ASN A 245 22.89 -7.88 -9.26
C ASN A 245 21.55 -8.39 -8.73
N LEU A 246 20.76 -9.03 -9.60
CA LEU A 246 19.64 -9.83 -9.13
C LEU A 246 20.17 -10.97 -8.23
N PRO A 247 19.50 -11.28 -7.12
CA PRO A 247 19.91 -12.39 -6.26
C PRO A 247 19.91 -13.70 -7.04
N TRP A 248 20.80 -14.63 -6.69
CA TRP A 248 20.79 -15.93 -7.33
C TRP A 248 19.53 -16.69 -6.91
N LEU A 249 18.69 -16.98 -7.90
CA LEU A 249 17.51 -17.80 -7.72
C LEU A 249 17.83 -19.14 -8.40
N SER A 250 17.79 -20.25 -7.66
CA SER A 250 17.95 -21.58 -8.22
C SER A 250 16.77 -21.91 -9.13
N LEU A 251 16.78 -21.38 -10.35
CA LEU A 251 15.72 -21.52 -11.35
C LEU A 251 16.29 -22.19 -12.60
N ASP A 252 16.84 -23.39 -12.43
CA ASP A 252 17.03 -24.29 -13.57
C ASP A 252 15.69 -24.95 -14.00
N SER A 253 14.57 -24.59 -13.35
CA SER A 253 13.22 -25.09 -13.61
C SER A 253 12.18 -23.97 -13.49
N SER A 254 11.08 -24.10 -14.25
CA SER A 254 9.86 -23.31 -14.04
C SER A 254 9.41 -23.40 -12.58
N PRO A 255 8.79 -22.36 -12.00
CA PRO A 255 8.25 -22.46 -10.64
C PRO A 255 7.27 -23.63 -10.57
N ASP A 256 7.64 -24.69 -9.86
CA ASP A 256 6.72 -25.79 -9.56
C ASP A 256 5.81 -25.39 -8.39
N ALA A 257 4.75 -26.17 -8.17
CA ALA A 257 3.76 -25.93 -7.11
C ALA A 257 4.36 -25.85 -5.69
N ASP A 258 5.59 -26.35 -5.50
CA ASP A 258 6.31 -26.33 -4.22
C ASP A 258 7.22 -25.10 -4.05
N THR A 259 7.27 -24.19 -5.02
CA THR A 259 8.10 -22.98 -4.93
C THR A 259 7.52 -22.04 -3.86
N PRO A 260 8.33 -21.56 -2.89
CA PRO A 260 7.84 -20.65 -1.87
C PRO A 260 7.20 -19.39 -2.45
N SER A 261 6.03 -19.01 -1.96
CA SER A 261 5.28 -17.83 -2.42
C SER A 261 6.11 -16.54 -2.34
N SER A 262 7.01 -16.42 -1.36
CA SER A 262 7.95 -15.30 -1.24
C SER A 262 8.93 -15.19 -2.42
N THR A 263 9.38 -16.32 -2.95
CA THR A 263 10.30 -16.36 -4.10
C THR A 263 9.60 -15.96 -5.38
N VAL A 264 8.38 -16.48 -5.58
CA VAL A 264 7.52 -16.07 -6.70
C VAL A 264 7.18 -14.58 -6.62
N ALA A 265 6.79 -14.11 -5.45
CA ALA A 265 6.52 -12.69 -5.24
C ALA A 265 7.74 -11.83 -5.57
N PHE A 266 8.93 -12.20 -5.10
CA PHE A 266 10.15 -11.48 -5.42
C PHE A 266 10.43 -11.38 -6.93
N LEU A 267 10.27 -12.49 -7.66
CA LEU A 267 10.47 -12.55 -9.11
C LEU A 267 9.52 -11.63 -9.87
N VAL A 268 8.23 -11.74 -9.56
CA VAL A 268 7.20 -10.92 -10.20
C VAL A 268 7.39 -9.44 -9.86
N ARG A 269 7.68 -9.13 -8.59
CA ARG A 269 8.02 -7.77 -8.14
C ARG A 269 9.23 -7.18 -8.85
N SER A 270 10.26 -8.00 -9.09
CA SER A 270 11.45 -7.59 -9.84
C SER A 270 11.11 -7.24 -11.29
N ARG A 271 10.29 -8.05 -11.96
CA ARG A 271 9.79 -7.73 -13.32
C ARG A 271 8.93 -6.46 -13.32
N LEU A 272 8.04 -6.30 -12.35
CA LEU A 272 7.23 -5.09 -12.19
C LEU A 272 8.09 -3.84 -11.98
N THR A 273 9.21 -3.96 -11.28
CA THR A 273 10.18 -2.87 -11.09
C THR A 273 10.73 -2.36 -12.43
N PHE A 274 11.05 -3.26 -13.36
CA PHE A 274 11.49 -2.86 -14.71
C PHE A 274 10.38 -2.16 -15.50
N VAL A 275 9.13 -2.61 -15.38
CA VAL A 275 7.98 -1.94 -16.00
C VAL A 275 7.83 -0.51 -15.45
N LEU A 276 7.98 -0.31 -14.14
CA LEU A 276 7.92 1.02 -13.53
C LEU A 276 9.06 1.93 -13.96
N ILE A 277 10.29 1.40 -14.07
CA ILE A 277 11.44 2.13 -14.61
C ILE A 277 11.13 2.59 -16.04
N HIS A 278 10.65 1.68 -16.88
CA HIS A 278 10.28 1.99 -18.27
C HIS A 278 9.16 3.03 -18.32
N PHE A 279 8.15 2.91 -17.47
CA PHE A 279 7.07 3.90 -17.33
C PHE A 279 7.63 5.31 -17.05
N PHE A 280 8.47 5.48 -16.03
CA PHE A 280 9.01 6.79 -15.69
C PHE A 280 9.97 7.34 -16.76
N GLN A 281 10.68 6.47 -17.48
CA GLN A 281 11.50 6.88 -18.62
C GLN A 281 10.66 7.34 -19.81
N THR A 282 9.56 6.62 -20.10
CA THR A 282 8.61 6.96 -21.17
C THR A 282 7.87 8.26 -20.86
N LEU A 283 7.42 8.45 -19.61
CA LEU A 283 6.70 9.65 -19.19
C LEU A 283 7.54 10.93 -19.34
N LYS A 284 8.88 10.83 -19.24
CA LYS A 284 9.81 11.97 -19.49
C LYS A 284 9.93 12.36 -20.96
N ARG A 285 9.50 11.51 -21.89
CA ARG A 285 9.66 11.70 -23.35
C ARG A 285 8.38 12.14 -24.06
N VAL A 286 7.25 12.10 -23.38
CA VAL A 286 5.93 12.45 -23.92
C VAL A 286 5.52 13.85 -23.45
N ASP A 287 4.96 14.66 -24.34
CA ASP A 287 4.56 16.05 -24.06
C ASP A 287 3.03 16.25 -24.05
N ASN A 288 2.29 15.26 -24.55
CA ASN A 288 0.85 15.30 -24.72
C ASN A 288 0.15 14.20 -23.91
N GLU A 289 -1.00 14.53 -23.32
CA GLU A 289 -1.81 13.62 -22.51
C GLU A 289 -2.28 12.39 -23.29
N ALA A 290 -2.89 12.58 -24.46
CA ALA A 290 -3.40 11.46 -25.25
C ALA A 290 -2.27 10.54 -25.74
N GLU A 291 -1.12 11.11 -26.09
CA GLU A 291 0.08 10.37 -26.44
C GLU A 291 0.65 9.61 -25.24
N ALA A 292 0.65 10.23 -24.06
CA ALA A 292 1.08 9.58 -22.82
C ALA A 292 0.19 8.38 -22.50
N VAL A 293 -1.14 8.53 -22.52
CA VAL A 293 -2.06 7.41 -22.26
C VAL A 293 -1.81 6.26 -23.26
N GLN A 294 -1.69 6.57 -24.55
CA GLN A 294 -1.42 5.58 -25.59
C GLN A 294 -0.05 4.88 -25.40
N ALA A 295 0.97 5.60 -24.95
CA ALA A 295 2.30 5.04 -24.70
C ALA A 295 2.37 4.21 -23.41
N ILE A 296 1.54 4.51 -22.42
CA ILE A 296 1.52 3.85 -21.11
C ILE A 296 0.61 2.61 -21.09
N GLU A 297 -0.42 2.56 -21.92
CA GLU A 297 -1.36 1.43 -21.98
C GLU A 297 -0.68 0.07 -22.26
N PRO A 298 0.31 -0.05 -23.18
CA PRO A 298 1.05 -1.29 -23.37
C PRO A 298 1.82 -1.75 -22.12
N LEU A 299 2.38 -0.82 -21.35
CA LEU A 299 3.06 -1.13 -20.08
C LEU A 299 2.08 -1.60 -19.02
N CYS A 300 0.86 -1.04 -19.00
CA CYS A 300 -0.20 -1.54 -18.13
C CYS A 300 -0.58 -2.98 -18.50
N LYS A 301 -0.65 -3.28 -19.80
CA LYS A 301 -0.95 -4.63 -20.29
C LYS A 301 0.15 -5.62 -19.93
N GLU A 302 1.42 -5.22 -19.99
CA GLU A 302 2.55 -6.03 -19.54
C GLU A 302 2.41 -6.44 -18.06
N ILE A 303 1.85 -5.58 -17.20
CA ILE A 303 1.57 -5.92 -15.79
C ILE A 303 0.45 -6.96 -15.68
N GLU A 304 -0.64 -6.82 -16.44
CA GLU A 304 -1.71 -7.84 -16.45
C GLU A 304 -1.18 -9.19 -16.94
N ASP A 305 -0.43 -9.19 -18.04
CA ASP A 305 0.15 -10.40 -18.64
C ASP A 305 1.15 -11.05 -17.71
N LEU A 306 1.94 -10.26 -16.96
CA LEU A 306 2.85 -10.76 -15.94
C LEU A 306 2.11 -11.49 -14.81
N LEU A 307 1.00 -10.94 -14.30
CA LEU A 307 0.23 -11.59 -13.23
C LEU A 307 -0.46 -12.86 -13.72
N GLU A 308 -0.91 -12.88 -14.99
CA GLU A 308 -1.53 -14.03 -15.64
C GLU A 308 -0.52 -15.13 -15.96
N GLU A 309 0.65 -14.78 -16.53
CA GLU A 309 1.75 -15.69 -16.87
C GLU A 309 2.17 -16.53 -15.66
N TRP A 310 2.21 -15.91 -14.48
CA TRP A 310 2.60 -16.56 -13.22
C TRP A 310 1.43 -17.21 -12.48
N GLY A 311 0.20 -17.10 -13.00
CA GLY A 311 -0.99 -17.72 -12.42
C GLY A 311 -1.28 -17.27 -10.98
N ILE A 312 -0.94 -16.03 -10.61
CA ILE A 312 -0.97 -15.56 -9.21
C ILE A 312 -2.38 -15.69 -8.60
N GLU A 313 -3.43 -15.48 -9.39
CA GLU A 313 -4.82 -15.63 -8.96
C GLU A 313 -5.20 -17.08 -8.62
N ASP A 314 -4.58 -18.08 -9.26
CA ASP A 314 -4.83 -19.50 -8.95
C ASP A 314 -4.02 -19.97 -7.73
N TRP A 315 -2.88 -19.33 -7.49
CA TRP A 315 -2.02 -19.62 -6.34
C TRP A 315 -2.67 -19.14 -5.04
N ILE A 316 -3.20 -17.91 -5.03
CA ILE A 316 -3.78 -17.32 -3.82
C ILE A 316 -4.98 -18.10 -3.28
N GLN A 317 -5.73 -18.79 -4.15
CA GLN A 317 -6.87 -19.62 -3.73
C GLN A 317 -6.46 -20.89 -2.98
N ARG A 318 -5.23 -21.37 -3.19
CA ARG A 318 -4.70 -22.61 -2.59
C ARG A 318 -3.67 -22.34 -1.48
N ALA A 319 -3.20 -21.10 -1.38
CA ALA A 319 -2.22 -20.64 -0.41
C ALA A 319 -2.75 -20.71 1.02
N ASP A 320 -1.83 -20.91 1.97
CA ASP A 320 -2.12 -20.66 3.37
C ASP A 320 -2.29 -19.16 3.62
N MET A 321 -2.65 -18.79 4.84
CA MET A 321 -2.98 -17.43 5.18
C MET A 321 -1.79 -16.44 5.12
N ILE A 322 -0.54 -16.89 5.32
CA ILE A 322 0.64 -16.04 5.20
C ILE A 322 0.94 -15.81 3.71
N ASP A 323 0.90 -16.88 2.93
CA ASP A 323 1.08 -16.83 1.49
C ASP A 323 -0.03 -16.04 0.80
N GLN A 324 -1.28 -16.14 1.28
CA GLN A 324 -2.39 -15.31 0.83
C GLN A 324 -2.11 -13.82 1.01
N TRP A 325 -1.50 -13.44 2.14
CA TRP A 325 -1.11 -12.05 2.37
C TRP A 325 -0.04 -11.58 1.39
N ILE A 326 1.01 -12.40 1.18
CA ILE A 326 2.11 -12.10 0.24
C ILE A 326 1.59 -11.95 -1.19
N LEU A 327 0.76 -12.88 -1.65
CA LEU A 327 0.22 -12.88 -3.01
C LEU A 327 -0.85 -11.79 -3.18
N ALA A 328 -1.64 -11.49 -2.16
CA ALA A 328 -2.59 -10.37 -2.19
C ALA A 328 -1.85 -9.04 -2.34
N ASP A 329 -0.78 -8.83 -1.57
CA ASP A 329 0.08 -7.66 -1.72
C ASP A 329 0.59 -7.52 -3.16
N LEU A 330 1.11 -8.61 -3.74
CA LEU A 330 1.62 -8.61 -5.11
C LEU A 330 0.57 -8.14 -6.13
N ILE A 331 -0.65 -8.69 -6.04
CA ILE A 331 -1.77 -8.32 -6.91
C ILE A 331 -2.16 -6.85 -6.69
N LEU A 332 -2.22 -6.40 -5.43
CA LEU A 332 -2.54 -5.01 -5.09
C LEU A 332 -1.49 -4.05 -5.66
N VAL A 333 -0.20 -4.32 -5.50
CA VAL A 333 0.88 -3.51 -6.08
C VAL A 333 0.71 -3.43 -7.59
N GLY A 334 0.56 -4.57 -8.28
CA GLY A 334 0.43 -4.63 -9.75
C GLY A 334 -0.74 -3.80 -10.28
N TYR A 335 -1.96 -4.04 -9.81
CA TYR A 335 -3.12 -3.29 -10.30
C TYR A 335 -3.16 -1.83 -9.81
N THR A 336 -2.59 -1.52 -8.64
CA THR A 336 -2.42 -0.13 -8.21
C THR A 336 -1.46 0.60 -9.14
N CYS A 337 -0.38 -0.06 -9.58
CA CYS A 337 0.53 0.49 -10.58
C CYS A 337 -0.22 0.84 -11.86
N VAL A 338 -1.05 -0.06 -12.40
CA VAL A 338 -1.88 0.20 -13.59
C VAL A 338 -2.73 1.47 -13.41
N ILE A 339 -3.48 1.57 -12.31
CA ILE A 339 -4.36 2.72 -12.06
C ILE A 339 -3.58 4.02 -11.97
N PHE A 340 -2.46 4.04 -11.24
CA PHE A 340 -1.70 5.26 -11.03
C PHE A 340 -0.79 5.64 -12.21
N MET A 341 -0.33 4.67 -13.01
CA MET A 341 0.37 4.93 -14.27
C MET A 341 -0.56 5.65 -15.25
N LEU A 342 -1.78 5.15 -15.42
CA LEU A 342 -2.80 5.81 -16.24
C LEU A 342 -3.18 7.18 -15.67
N ARG A 343 -3.37 7.28 -14.34
CA ARG A 343 -3.66 8.56 -13.68
C ARG A 343 -2.58 9.60 -13.94
N LYS A 344 -1.30 9.24 -13.82
CA LYS A 344 -0.19 10.16 -14.10
C LYS A 344 -0.12 10.56 -15.56
N ALA A 345 -0.41 9.64 -16.50
CA ALA A 345 -0.46 9.96 -17.92
C ALA A 345 -1.55 11.00 -18.24
N THR A 346 -2.74 10.85 -17.65
CA THR A 346 -3.84 11.83 -17.75
C THR A 346 -3.48 13.18 -17.11
N LEU A 347 -2.70 13.17 -16.03
CA LEU A 347 -2.33 14.37 -15.28
C LEU A 347 -0.99 14.98 -15.70
N LEU A 348 -0.44 14.62 -16.86
CA LEU A 348 0.89 15.02 -17.33
C LEU A 348 1.14 16.53 -17.26
N LYS A 349 0.12 17.35 -17.56
CA LYS A 349 0.23 18.83 -17.63
C LYS A 349 -0.22 19.54 -16.35
N THR A 350 -0.67 18.80 -15.35
CA THR A 350 -1.10 19.41 -14.09
C THR A 350 0.14 19.84 -13.31
N ASN A 351 0.42 21.14 -13.27
CA ASN A 351 1.52 21.72 -12.49
C ASN A 351 1.33 21.58 -10.96
N SER A 352 0.34 20.81 -10.50
CA SER A 352 0.11 20.58 -9.08
C SER A 352 0.97 19.41 -8.61
N PRO A 353 1.82 19.59 -7.58
CA PRO A 353 2.52 18.48 -6.95
C PRO A 353 1.55 17.47 -6.32
N ASN A 354 0.33 17.90 -5.94
CA ASN A 354 -0.74 17.03 -5.45
C ASN A 354 -2.03 17.32 -6.23
N PRO A 355 -2.29 16.65 -7.36
CA PRO A 355 -3.50 16.88 -8.12
C PRO A 355 -4.73 16.40 -7.34
N VAL A 356 -5.76 17.25 -7.27
CA VAL A 356 -7.04 16.95 -6.61
C VAL A 356 -7.61 15.66 -7.19
N SER A 357 -8.09 14.76 -6.35
CA SER A 357 -8.75 13.53 -6.79
C SER A 357 -10.06 13.88 -7.50
N SER A 358 -10.25 13.37 -8.72
CA SER A 358 -11.44 13.61 -9.53
C SER A 358 -11.69 12.42 -10.44
N ASP A 359 -12.96 12.17 -10.73
CA ASP A 359 -13.43 11.09 -11.60
C ASP A 359 -12.79 11.08 -13.00
N VAL A 360 -12.36 12.25 -13.48
CA VAL A 360 -11.73 12.42 -14.80
C VAL A 360 -10.23 12.13 -14.80
N ASN A 361 -9.62 11.96 -13.61
CA ASN A 361 -8.17 11.77 -13.49
C ASN A 361 -7.68 10.41 -14.02
N ILE A 362 -8.59 9.44 -14.21
CA ILE A 362 -8.26 8.11 -14.72
C ILE A 362 -9.04 7.92 -16.02
N PRO A 363 -8.38 7.55 -17.12
CA PRO A 363 -9.07 7.32 -18.38
C PRO A 363 -9.98 6.10 -18.25
N LYS A 364 -11.17 6.18 -18.84
CA LYS A 364 -12.19 5.11 -18.82
C LYS A 364 -11.90 4.07 -19.90
N THR A 365 -10.79 3.34 -19.73
CA THR A 365 -10.37 2.25 -20.61
C THR A 365 -10.78 0.90 -20.02
N ASP A 366 -10.78 -0.14 -20.85
CA ASP A 366 -11.06 -1.50 -20.38
C ASP A 366 -10.04 -1.96 -19.34
N ILE A 367 -8.76 -1.55 -19.49
CA ILE A 367 -7.69 -1.93 -18.59
C ILE A 367 -7.81 -1.26 -17.20
N SER A 368 -8.20 0.01 -17.12
CA SER A 368 -8.44 0.68 -15.83
C SER A 368 -9.68 0.11 -15.12
N THR A 369 -10.71 -0.23 -15.88
CA THR A 369 -11.91 -0.89 -15.36
C THR A 369 -11.59 -2.29 -14.82
N ARG A 370 -10.87 -3.12 -15.58
CA ARG A 370 -10.44 -4.45 -15.11
C ARG A 370 -9.56 -4.36 -13.87
N ALA A 371 -8.53 -3.52 -13.88
CA ALA A 371 -7.66 -3.34 -12.72
C ALA A 371 -8.45 -2.90 -11.48
N SER A 372 -9.39 -1.98 -11.64
CA SER A 372 -10.25 -1.52 -10.53
C SER A 372 -11.15 -2.65 -10.01
N ARG A 373 -11.78 -3.44 -10.88
CA ARG A 373 -12.56 -4.63 -10.50
C ARG A 373 -11.71 -5.62 -9.70
N ARG A 374 -10.47 -5.89 -10.14
CA ARG A 374 -9.55 -6.83 -9.46
C ARG A 374 -9.16 -6.34 -8.07
N ILE A 375 -8.84 -5.06 -7.91
CA ILE A 375 -8.58 -4.45 -6.59
C ILE A 375 -9.79 -4.62 -5.66
N LEU A 376 -11.01 -4.37 -6.15
CA LEU A 376 -12.22 -4.48 -5.33
C LEU A 376 -12.58 -5.93 -4.98
N VAL A 377 -12.41 -6.88 -5.90
CA VAL A 377 -12.58 -8.32 -5.62
C VAL A 377 -11.60 -8.76 -4.54
N LEU A 378 -10.34 -8.34 -4.66
CA LEU A 378 -9.33 -8.67 -3.66
C LEU A 378 -9.63 -8.00 -2.31
N THR A 379 -10.10 -6.76 -2.34
CA THR A 379 -10.56 -6.04 -1.14
C THR A 379 -11.65 -6.82 -0.41
N TYR A 380 -12.68 -7.27 -1.15
CA TYR A 380 -13.74 -8.11 -0.59
C TYR A 380 -13.18 -9.42 -0.01
N ASN A 381 -12.30 -10.11 -0.74
CA ASN A 381 -11.73 -11.36 -0.27
C ASN A 381 -10.90 -11.19 1.00
N MET A 382 -10.05 -10.16 1.09
CA MET A 382 -9.24 -9.89 2.28
C MET A 382 -10.12 -9.57 3.50
N LEU A 383 -11.15 -8.73 3.32
CA LEU A 383 -11.99 -8.30 4.44
C LEU A 383 -13.02 -9.36 4.86
N HIS A 384 -13.59 -10.09 3.91
CA HIS A 384 -14.70 -11.01 4.16
C HIS A 384 -14.28 -12.47 4.09
N THR A 385 -13.80 -12.94 2.93
CA THR A 385 -13.51 -14.36 2.68
C THR A 385 -12.39 -14.90 3.56
N TRP A 386 -11.27 -14.18 3.63
CA TRP A 386 -10.10 -14.54 4.45
C TRP A 386 -10.15 -13.93 5.84
N SER A 387 -11.06 -12.97 6.07
CA SER A 387 -11.28 -12.34 7.38
C SER A 387 -9.98 -11.82 8.03
N PHE A 388 -9.16 -11.13 7.24
CA PHE A 388 -7.94 -10.48 7.70
C PHE A 388 -8.23 -9.38 8.74
N PRO A 389 -7.25 -8.97 9.57
CA PRO A 389 -7.50 -8.05 10.68
C PRO A 389 -8.07 -6.75 10.16
N ALA A 390 -9.29 -6.45 10.61
CA ALA A 390 -10.16 -5.48 9.99
C ALA A 390 -9.51 -4.09 9.79
N ALA A 391 -8.98 -3.49 10.85
CA ALA A 391 -8.55 -2.10 10.79
C ALA A 391 -7.19 -1.92 10.08
N GLU A 392 -6.26 -2.84 10.30
CA GLU A 392 -4.95 -2.90 9.65
C GLU A 392 -5.11 -3.21 8.15
N THR A 393 -6.00 -4.15 7.81
CA THR A 393 -6.29 -4.50 6.42
C THR A 393 -6.93 -3.34 5.66
N ILE A 394 -7.85 -2.59 6.29
CA ILE A 394 -8.37 -1.36 5.69
C ILE A 394 -7.26 -0.30 5.54
N SER A 395 -6.36 -0.14 6.53
CA SER A 395 -5.19 0.77 6.41
C SER A 395 -4.37 0.45 5.18
N TYR A 396 -4.09 -0.83 5.01
CA TYR A 396 -3.29 -1.35 3.93
C TYR A 396 -3.98 -1.12 2.58
N ILE A 397 -5.20 -1.62 2.41
CA ILE A 397 -5.92 -1.59 1.13
C ILE A 397 -6.35 -0.18 0.74
N LEU A 398 -7.02 0.56 1.65
CA LEU A 398 -7.54 1.88 1.32
C LEU A 398 -6.47 2.97 1.39
N GLY A 399 -5.42 2.76 2.18
CA GLY A 399 -4.39 3.74 2.42
C GLY A 399 -3.13 3.52 1.59
N ALA A 400 -2.45 2.38 1.76
CA ALA A 400 -1.23 2.09 1.00
C ALA A 400 -1.53 1.93 -0.49
N TYR A 401 -2.57 1.18 -0.83
CA TYR A 401 -2.96 0.89 -2.23
C TYR A 401 -4.06 1.80 -2.78
N ARG A 402 -4.60 2.70 -1.95
CA ARG A 402 -5.59 3.70 -2.37
C ARG A 402 -6.81 3.11 -3.07
N ALA A 403 -7.27 1.93 -2.63
CA ALA A 403 -8.36 1.21 -3.29
C ALA A 403 -9.70 1.98 -3.35
N HIS A 404 -9.87 3.03 -2.55
CA HIS A 404 -10.99 3.96 -2.68
C HIS A 404 -11.04 4.67 -4.05
N ILE A 405 -9.89 4.79 -4.74
CA ILE A 405 -9.81 5.30 -6.11
C ILE A 405 -10.35 4.28 -7.11
N ALA A 406 -10.02 2.99 -6.95
CA ALA A 406 -10.61 1.92 -7.76
C ALA A 406 -12.13 1.85 -7.58
N TYR A 407 -12.59 1.99 -6.34
CA TYR A 407 -14.03 2.10 -6.02
C TYR A 407 -14.69 3.26 -6.76
N ALA A 408 -14.10 4.46 -6.65
CA ALA A 408 -14.60 5.65 -7.31
C ALA A 408 -14.64 5.49 -8.84
N HIS A 409 -13.61 4.89 -9.43
CA HIS A 409 -13.52 4.66 -10.86
C HIS A 409 -14.68 3.80 -11.36
N ILE A 410 -14.96 2.66 -10.71
CA ILE A 410 -16.09 1.80 -11.08
C ILE A 410 -17.42 2.53 -10.92
N ALA A 411 -17.65 3.18 -9.78
CA ALA A 411 -18.89 3.93 -9.55
C ALA A 411 -19.10 5.04 -10.59
N SER A 412 -18.06 5.83 -10.88
CA SER A 412 -18.12 6.92 -11.87
C SER A 412 -18.33 6.42 -13.30
N ASN A 413 -17.76 5.27 -13.65
CA ASN A 413 -17.99 4.64 -14.95
C ASN A 413 -19.48 4.30 -15.15
N ILE A 414 -20.14 3.77 -14.12
CA ILE A 414 -21.57 3.44 -14.18
C ILE A 414 -22.42 4.71 -14.21
N ILE A 415 -22.16 5.67 -13.32
CA ILE A 415 -22.92 6.94 -13.24
C ILE A 415 -22.87 7.69 -14.57
N SER A 416 -21.69 7.74 -15.18
CA SER A 416 -21.45 8.45 -16.45
C SER A 416 -21.84 7.63 -17.69
N SER A 417 -22.28 6.38 -17.54
CA SER A 417 -22.58 5.50 -18.67
C SER A 417 -23.78 6.00 -19.47
N PRO A 418 -23.75 5.92 -20.82
CA PRO A 418 -24.92 6.16 -21.66
C PRO A 418 -26.07 5.20 -21.34
N MET A 419 -27.31 5.62 -21.58
CA MET A 419 -28.47 4.72 -21.47
C MET A 419 -28.71 3.96 -22.77
N PRO A 420 -29.16 2.69 -22.72
CA PRO A 420 -29.36 1.86 -21.52
C PRO A 420 -28.03 1.40 -20.91
N VAL A 421 -27.99 1.28 -19.58
CA VAL A 421 -26.79 0.83 -18.87
C VAL A 421 -26.46 -0.63 -19.28
N PRO A 422 -25.21 -0.91 -19.67
CA PRO A 422 -24.76 -2.27 -19.97
C PRO A 422 -25.03 -3.27 -18.83
N ALA A 423 -25.43 -4.49 -19.18
CA ALA A 423 -25.79 -5.52 -18.20
C ALA A 423 -24.63 -5.94 -17.28
N ASP A 424 -23.38 -5.81 -17.74
CA ASP A 424 -22.19 -6.12 -16.95
C ASP A 424 -22.00 -5.15 -15.77
N MET A 425 -22.50 -3.92 -15.88
CA MET A 425 -22.45 -2.93 -14.79
C MET A 425 -23.35 -3.29 -13.60
N ALA A 426 -24.28 -4.24 -13.76
CA ALA A 426 -25.01 -4.80 -12.61
C ALA A 426 -24.09 -5.63 -11.70
N PHE A 427 -23.11 -6.35 -12.27
CA PHE A 427 -22.10 -7.07 -11.48
C PHE A 427 -21.16 -6.09 -10.75
N ASP A 428 -20.87 -4.95 -11.37
CA ASP A 428 -20.07 -3.90 -10.73
C ASP A 428 -20.80 -3.28 -9.53
N LEU A 429 -22.11 -3.01 -9.65
CA LEU A 429 -22.91 -2.56 -8.52
C LEU A 429 -22.90 -3.57 -7.36
N ASP A 430 -23.08 -4.85 -7.66
CA ASP A 430 -23.02 -5.92 -6.65
C ASP A 430 -21.64 -5.99 -5.98
N LEU A 431 -20.56 -5.80 -6.73
CA LEU A 431 -19.21 -5.74 -6.18
C LEU A 431 -19.01 -4.52 -5.25
N LEU A 432 -19.50 -3.35 -5.66
CA LEU A 432 -19.47 -2.13 -4.84
C LEU A 432 -20.24 -2.33 -3.53
N ASP A 433 -21.43 -2.95 -3.60
CA ASP A 433 -22.26 -3.25 -2.41
C ASP A 433 -21.55 -4.22 -1.47
N ARG A 434 -20.94 -5.29 -2.01
CA ARG A 434 -20.18 -6.27 -1.22
C ARG A 434 -18.99 -5.64 -0.50
N VAL A 435 -18.26 -4.74 -1.14
CA VAL A 435 -17.14 -4.03 -0.51
C VAL A 435 -17.65 -3.07 0.58
N ALA A 436 -18.69 -2.29 0.29
CA ALA A 436 -19.27 -1.36 1.26
C ALA A 436 -19.80 -2.09 2.50
N GLN A 437 -20.48 -3.22 2.33
CA GLN A 437 -21.00 -4.04 3.41
C GLN A 437 -19.87 -4.63 4.29
N SER A 438 -18.78 -5.10 3.67
CA SER A 438 -17.61 -5.58 4.43
C SER A 438 -16.99 -4.48 5.28
N ILE A 439 -16.92 -3.25 4.78
CA ILE A 439 -16.42 -2.10 5.54
C ILE A 439 -17.42 -1.67 6.64
N ASP A 440 -18.73 -1.79 6.41
CA ASP A 440 -19.76 -1.53 7.43
C ASP A 440 -19.63 -2.45 8.65
N VAL A 441 -19.48 -3.75 8.41
CA VAL A 441 -19.25 -4.73 9.50
C VAL A 441 -18.04 -4.34 10.35
N ILE A 442 -16.99 -3.79 9.73
CA ILE A 442 -15.81 -3.31 10.43
C ILE A 442 -16.08 -2.01 11.17
N ALA A 443 -16.80 -1.07 10.55
CA ALA A 443 -17.15 0.21 11.14
C ALA A 443 -18.04 0.08 12.40
N GLN A 444 -18.78 -1.03 12.53
CA GLN A 444 -19.53 -1.35 13.76
C GLN A 444 -18.61 -1.56 14.97
N VAL A 445 -17.37 -2.02 14.75
CA VAL A 445 -16.35 -2.20 15.79
C VAL A 445 -15.42 -0.98 15.88
N ASP A 446 -14.98 -0.48 14.74
CA ASP A 446 -14.05 0.64 14.58
C ASP A 446 -14.79 1.85 13.98
N CYS A 447 -15.52 2.57 14.83
CA CYS A 447 -16.46 3.64 14.44
C CYS A 447 -15.84 4.78 13.62
N GLU A 448 -14.52 4.92 13.62
CA GLU A 448 -13.77 5.85 12.79
C GLU A 448 -14.03 5.64 11.29
N PHE A 449 -14.39 4.43 10.87
CA PHE A 449 -14.72 4.11 9.47
C PHE A 449 -16.16 4.48 9.08
N ALA A 450 -17.05 4.81 10.03
CA ALA A 450 -18.44 5.13 9.75
C ALA A 450 -18.67 6.29 8.76
N PRO A 451 -17.82 7.34 8.67
CA PRO A 451 -17.93 8.34 7.61
C PRO A 451 -17.74 7.75 6.22
N LEU A 452 -16.81 6.81 6.06
CA LEU A 452 -16.52 6.17 4.77
C LEU A 452 -17.69 5.30 4.30
N VAL A 453 -18.25 4.49 5.20
CA VAL A 453 -19.42 3.65 4.91
C VAL A 453 -20.58 4.49 4.38
N ARG A 454 -20.92 5.58 5.07
CA ARG A 454 -22.02 6.48 4.67
C ARG A 454 -21.83 7.05 3.26
N VAL A 455 -20.60 7.35 2.88
CA VAL A 455 -20.30 7.84 1.53
C VAL A 455 -20.42 6.72 0.51
N MET A 456 -19.88 5.52 0.79
CA MET A 456 -20.01 4.36 -0.08
C MET A 456 -21.48 3.97 -0.31
N GLU A 457 -22.30 3.94 0.74
CA GLU A 457 -23.75 3.67 0.65
C GLU A 457 -24.47 4.71 -0.21
N LYS A 458 -24.16 5.99 -0.01
CA LYS A 458 -24.74 7.08 -0.81
C LYS A 458 -24.35 6.95 -2.28
N THR A 459 -23.08 6.66 -2.56
CA THR A 459 -22.58 6.42 -3.92
C THR A 459 -23.28 5.22 -4.55
N ASN A 460 -23.44 4.11 -3.82
CA ASN A 460 -24.10 2.92 -4.36
C ASN A 460 -25.60 3.15 -4.59
N ALA A 461 -26.25 3.98 -3.78
CA ALA A 461 -27.64 4.37 -4.02
C ALA A 461 -27.79 5.12 -5.36
N GLU A 462 -26.87 6.03 -5.67
CA GLU A 462 -26.84 6.74 -6.97
C GLU A 462 -26.59 5.77 -8.12
N VAL A 463 -25.59 4.89 -8.00
CA VAL A 463 -25.28 3.85 -8.99
C VAL A 463 -26.50 2.94 -9.21
N ARG A 464 -27.19 2.52 -8.14
CA ARG A 464 -28.39 1.68 -8.21
C ARG A 464 -29.55 2.38 -8.91
N GLN A 465 -29.75 3.68 -8.66
CA GLN A 465 -30.74 4.48 -9.38
C GLN A 465 -30.41 4.55 -10.87
N ARG A 466 -29.13 4.63 -11.23
CA ARG A 466 -28.70 4.63 -12.64
C ARG A 466 -28.96 3.29 -13.33
N VAL A 467 -28.65 2.18 -12.67
CA VAL A 467 -28.78 0.81 -13.22
C VAL A 467 -30.26 0.39 -13.34
N PHE A 468 -31.08 0.62 -12.32
CA PHE A 468 -32.46 0.11 -12.27
C PHE A 468 -33.54 1.18 -12.41
N GLY A 469 -33.26 2.44 -12.07
CA GLY A 469 -34.26 3.51 -12.00
C GLY A 469 -34.79 3.99 -13.36
N ALA A 470 -34.20 3.54 -14.48
CA ALA A 470 -34.72 3.82 -15.81
C ALA A 470 -35.72 2.77 -16.33
N ALA A 471 -35.97 1.70 -15.58
CA ALA A 471 -36.96 0.67 -15.94
C ALA A 471 -38.41 1.07 -15.62
N GLU A 472 -38.64 2.21 -14.96
CA GLU A 472 -39.97 2.70 -14.54
C GLU A 472 -40.42 3.99 -15.26
N GLY A 473 -39.81 4.33 -16.40
CA GLY A 473 -40.14 5.54 -17.20
C GLY A 473 -40.99 5.27 -18.41
#